data_AF-A0A454TM59-F1
#
_entry.id   AF-A0A454TM59-F1
#
_cell.length_a   1.000
_cell.length_b   1.000
_cell.length_c   1.000
_cell.angle_alpha   90.00
_cell.angle_beta   90.00
_cell.angle_gamma   90.00
#
_symmetry.space_group_name_H-M   'P 1'
#
loop_
_entity.id
_entity.type
_entity.pdbx_description
1 polymer ?
#
loop_
_entity_poly.entity_id
_entity_poly.type
_entity_poly.pdbx_seq_one_letter_code
_entity_poly.pdbx_strand_id
1 'polypeptide(L)'
;MTSVEVEPLGRRLAHPTIATAQFNAMKVHVTPLFSKGILKQKWMCAMGNARGVLFLNSKHDNLTRRTTRVAELQQVEDGRGGRKWELFDVQLVWAKDSLFLLSGYERRIEGIDTAVNFLQAWLVRFPTPGEMGIPASPASEAVAPTDAQIEEAITEASV
;
A
#
# COMPACT_ATOMS: atom_id res chain seq x y z
N MET A 1 -61.35 19.11 -31.18
CA MET A 1 -61.21 18.06 -30.15
C MET A 1 -59.98 17.25 -30.51
N THR A 2 -58.85 17.58 -29.90
CA THR A 2 -57.54 17.00 -30.19
C THR A 2 -57.26 15.91 -29.16
N SER A 3 -57.28 14.65 -29.59
CA SER A 3 -56.92 13.50 -28.74
C SER A 3 -55.40 13.35 -28.71
N VAL A 4 -54.84 13.45 -27.51
CA VAL A 4 -53.41 13.36 -27.21
C VAL A 4 -53.03 11.90 -26.94
N GLU A 5 -51.91 11.52 -27.54
CA GLU A 5 -51.21 10.25 -27.54
C GLU A 5 -50.80 9.79 -26.12
N VAL A 6 -50.94 8.49 -25.83
CA VAL A 6 -50.60 7.88 -24.54
C VAL A 6 -49.32 7.04 -24.72
N GLU A 7 -48.18 7.53 -24.25
CA GLU A 7 -46.96 6.72 -24.07
C GLU A 7 -46.86 6.22 -22.61
N PRO A 8 -46.57 4.92 -22.37
CA PRO A 8 -46.25 4.43 -21.04
C PRO A 8 -44.75 4.63 -20.75
N LEU A 9 -44.43 5.64 -19.92
CA LEU A 9 -43.10 5.80 -19.32
C LEU A 9 -42.85 4.73 -18.25
N GLY A 10 -42.37 3.57 -18.70
CA GLY A 10 -41.66 2.60 -17.86
C GLY A 10 -40.34 3.21 -17.39
N ARG A 11 -40.36 3.95 -16.27
CA ARG A 11 -39.15 4.40 -15.57
C ARG A 11 -38.42 3.17 -15.04
N ARG A 12 -37.44 2.67 -15.81
CA ARG A 12 -36.36 1.84 -15.28
C ARG A 12 -35.65 2.65 -14.21
N LEU A 13 -35.77 2.22 -12.96
CA LEU A 13 -34.96 2.69 -11.86
C LEU A 13 -33.50 2.40 -12.22
N ALA A 14 -32.77 3.44 -12.63
CA ALA A 14 -31.33 3.41 -12.71
C ALA A 14 -30.83 2.96 -11.34
N HIS A 15 -30.14 1.82 -11.32
CA HIS A 15 -29.39 1.41 -10.16
C HIS A 15 -28.43 2.57 -9.85
N PRO A 16 -28.31 3.02 -8.60
CA PRO A 16 -27.26 3.96 -8.26
C PRO A 16 -25.94 3.26 -8.56
N THR A 17 -25.33 3.62 -9.69
CA THR A 17 -23.90 3.46 -9.92
C THR A 17 -23.26 3.97 -8.66
N ILE A 18 -22.69 3.04 -7.89
CA ILE A 18 -21.81 3.37 -6.78
C ILE A 18 -20.75 4.23 -7.44
N ALA A 19 -20.92 5.55 -7.33
CA ALA A 19 -19.87 6.50 -7.58
C ALA A 19 -18.78 6.04 -6.63
N THR A 20 -17.80 5.35 -7.19
CA THR A 20 -16.54 5.04 -6.55
C THR A 20 -16.07 6.37 -6.04
N ALA A 21 -16.37 6.65 -4.77
CA ALA A 21 -15.91 7.82 -4.08
C ALA A 21 -14.41 7.77 -4.32
N GLN A 22 -13.94 8.77 -5.05
CA GLN A 22 -12.55 9.00 -5.31
C GLN A 22 -11.97 9.32 -3.93
N PHE A 23 -11.69 8.28 -3.14
CA PHE A 23 -10.84 8.40 -1.98
C PHE A 23 -9.60 9.07 -2.55
N ASN A 24 -9.37 10.33 -2.17
CA ASN A 24 -8.16 11.05 -2.51
C ASN A 24 -7.01 10.09 -2.23
N ALA A 25 -6.43 9.53 -3.29
CA ALA A 25 -5.52 8.42 -3.16
C ALA A 25 -4.24 9.02 -2.59
N MET A 26 -4.11 8.93 -1.27
CA MET A 26 -3.13 9.72 -0.54
C MET A 26 -1.75 9.15 -0.82
N LYS A 27 -0.85 10.01 -1.27
CA LYS A 27 0.55 9.63 -1.45
C LYS A 27 1.15 9.31 -0.09
N VAL A 28 1.98 8.29 -0.02
CA VAL A 28 2.71 7.85 1.17
C VAL A 28 4.18 7.69 0.84
N HIS A 29 5.02 7.74 1.86
CA HIS A 29 6.39 7.26 1.80
C HIS A 29 6.43 5.82 2.29
N VAL A 30 7.08 4.94 1.53
CA VAL A 30 7.29 3.55 1.88
C VAL A 30 8.79 3.30 1.98
N THR A 31 9.22 2.78 3.13
CA THR A 31 10.59 2.37 3.39
C THR A 31 10.62 0.86 3.61
N PRO A 32 11.12 0.06 2.65
CA PRO A 32 11.26 -1.38 2.81
C PRO A 32 12.45 -1.68 3.72
N LEU A 33 12.20 -2.41 4.81
CA LEU A 33 13.17 -2.71 5.87
C LEU A 33 14.05 -3.92 5.55
N PHE A 34 13.62 -4.82 4.67
CA PHE A 34 14.40 -5.99 4.27
C PHE A 34 14.85 -5.89 2.81
N SER A 35 15.94 -6.60 2.49
CA SER A 35 16.40 -6.84 1.12
C SER A 35 16.68 -8.33 0.99
N LYS A 36 15.90 -9.03 0.15
CA LYS A 36 15.99 -10.49 0.00
C LYS A 36 15.93 -11.23 1.36
N GLY A 37 15.04 -10.80 2.25
CA GLY A 37 14.85 -11.44 3.56
C GLY A 37 15.87 -11.03 4.62
N ILE A 38 16.85 -10.19 4.29
CA ILE A 38 17.86 -9.70 5.23
C ILE A 38 17.51 -8.29 5.68
N LEU A 39 17.50 -8.04 6.99
CA LEU A 39 17.23 -6.72 7.56
C LEU A 39 18.29 -5.72 7.07
N LYS A 40 17.83 -4.56 6.61
CA LYS A 40 18.69 -3.48 6.14
C LYS A 40 19.24 -2.66 7.29
N GLN A 41 20.47 -2.18 7.09
CA GLN A 41 21.03 -1.13 7.94
C GLN A 41 20.29 0.21 7.74
N LYS A 42 20.27 1.07 8.77
CA LYS A 42 19.50 2.33 8.79
C LYS A 42 19.77 3.24 7.57
N TRP A 43 21.02 3.37 7.14
CA TRP A 43 21.37 4.18 5.96
C TRP A 43 20.82 3.60 4.66
N MET A 44 20.74 2.27 4.52
CA MET A 44 20.16 1.62 3.35
C MET A 44 18.64 1.83 3.29
N CYS A 45 17.97 1.88 4.44
CA CYS A 45 16.56 2.23 4.52
C CYS A 45 16.32 3.66 4.01
N ALA A 46 17.15 4.62 4.42
CA ALA A 46 17.04 6.01 4.00
C ALA A 46 17.17 6.21 2.47
N MET A 47 18.00 5.41 1.79
CA MET A 47 18.17 5.48 0.32
C MET A 47 17.15 4.63 -0.48
N GLY A 48 16.48 3.71 0.21
CA GLY A 48 15.58 2.72 -0.39
C GLY A 48 14.11 3.09 -0.30
N ASN A 49 13.79 4.30 0.14
CA ASN A 49 12.43 4.80 0.25
C ASN A 49 11.83 5.09 -1.14
N ALA A 50 10.51 5.06 -1.21
CA ALA A 50 9.74 5.42 -2.39
C ALA A 50 8.50 6.21 -1.98
N ARG A 51 8.13 7.20 -2.78
CA ARG A 51 6.88 7.94 -2.62
C ARG A 51 5.91 7.58 -3.73
N GLY A 52 4.69 7.21 -3.36
CA GLY A 52 3.67 6.81 -4.31
C GLY A 52 2.30 6.66 -3.63
N VAL A 53 1.32 6.16 -4.37
CA VAL A 53 -0.03 5.90 -3.87
C VAL A 53 -0.13 4.43 -3.45
N LEU A 54 -0.46 4.19 -2.19
CA LEU A 54 -0.58 2.84 -1.64
C LEU A 54 -2.01 2.32 -1.84
N PHE A 55 -2.11 1.14 -2.44
CA PHE A 55 -3.36 0.40 -2.60
C PHE A 55 -3.30 -0.90 -1.83
N LEU A 56 -4.38 -1.22 -1.11
CA LEU A 56 -4.58 -2.51 -0.46
C LEU A 56 -5.71 -3.24 -1.14
N ASN A 57 -5.38 -4.32 -1.85
CA ASN A 57 -6.33 -5.08 -2.64
C ASN A 57 -6.26 -6.57 -2.30
N SER A 58 -7.31 -7.31 -2.65
CA SER A 58 -7.27 -8.77 -2.67
C SER A 58 -6.94 -9.24 -4.08
N LYS A 59 -5.96 -10.13 -4.22
CA LYS A 59 -5.48 -10.64 -5.51
C LYS A 59 -5.48 -12.15 -5.49
N HIS A 60 -5.97 -12.77 -6.56
CA HIS A 60 -5.81 -14.20 -6.74
C HIS A 60 -4.36 -14.50 -7.12
N ASP A 61 -3.65 -15.22 -6.27
CA ASP A 61 -2.28 -15.63 -6.49
C ASP A 61 -2.26 -16.96 -7.25
N ASN A 62 -1.93 -16.91 -8.54
CA ASN A 62 -1.89 -18.10 -9.40
C ASN A 62 -0.85 -19.14 -8.96
N LEU A 63 0.22 -18.71 -8.27
CA LEU A 63 1.27 -19.62 -7.82
C LEU A 63 0.79 -20.47 -6.64
N THR A 64 0.17 -19.82 -5.65
CA THR A 64 -0.31 -20.48 -4.42
C THR A 64 -1.79 -20.89 -4.51
N ARG A 65 -2.47 -20.56 -5.60
CA ARG A 65 -3.90 -20.80 -5.88
C ARG A 65 -4.85 -20.28 -4.80
N ARG A 66 -4.43 -19.25 -4.05
CA ARG A 66 -5.24 -18.62 -3.00
C ARG A 66 -5.45 -17.14 -3.29
N THR A 67 -6.55 -16.60 -2.80
CA THR A 67 -6.73 -15.15 -2.75
C THR A 67 -5.94 -14.62 -1.56
N THR A 68 -5.05 -13.66 -1.82
CA THR A 68 -4.20 -13.05 -0.80
C THR A 68 -4.38 -11.54 -0.79
N ARG A 69 -4.20 -10.92 0.38
CA ARG A 69 -4.09 -9.45 0.48
C ARG A 69 -2.75 -9.02 -0.09
N VAL A 70 -2.75 -7.95 -0.88
CA VAL A 70 -1.56 -7.39 -1.51
C VAL A 70 -1.56 -5.88 -1.29
N ALA A 71 -0.43 -5.37 -0.79
CA ALA A 71 -0.15 -3.94 -0.78
C ALA A 71 0.66 -3.61 -2.03
N GLU A 72 0.14 -2.69 -2.85
CA GLU A 72 0.79 -2.24 -4.08
C GLU A 72 1.09 -0.74 -3.96
N LEU A 73 2.34 -0.35 -4.16
CA LEU A 73 2.70 1.07 -4.29
C LEU A 73 2.74 1.43 -5.77
N GLN A 74 1.80 2.26 -6.21
CA GLN A 74 1.66 2.72 -7.58
C GLN A 74 2.01 4.20 -7.70
N GLN A 75 2.11 4.72 -8.93
CA GLN A 75 2.43 6.14 -9.20
C GLN A 75 3.68 6.62 -8.45
N VAL A 76 4.73 5.80 -8.44
CA VAL A 76 5.97 6.08 -7.71
C VAL A 76 6.71 7.22 -8.38
N GLU A 77 7.01 8.29 -7.62
CA GLU A 77 7.64 9.52 -8.14
C GLU A 77 9.11 9.29 -8.55
N ASP A 78 9.85 8.44 -7.82
CA ASP A 78 11.29 8.27 -7.97
C ASP A 78 11.72 7.15 -8.93
N GLY A 79 11.03 7.01 -10.07
CA GLY A 79 11.62 6.61 -11.36
C GLY A 79 12.57 5.41 -11.47
N ARG A 80 12.71 4.51 -10.47
CA ARG A 80 13.42 3.23 -10.60
C ARG A 80 12.54 2.24 -11.36
N GLY A 81 12.30 2.59 -12.63
CA GLY A 81 11.48 1.86 -13.59
C GLY A 81 11.97 0.44 -13.71
N GLY A 82 11.17 -0.50 -13.21
CA GLY A 82 11.43 -1.92 -13.26
C GLY A 82 11.11 -2.65 -11.97
N ARG A 83 11.21 -2.00 -10.80
CA ARG A 83 10.78 -2.63 -9.54
C ARG A 83 9.27 -2.50 -9.37
N LYS A 84 8.58 -3.64 -9.41
CA LYS A 84 7.19 -3.71 -8.96
C LYS A 84 7.16 -3.68 -7.43
N TRP A 85 6.45 -2.72 -6.87
CA TRP A 85 6.29 -2.58 -5.44
C TRP A 85 5.05 -3.34 -5.00
N GLU A 86 5.23 -4.63 -4.71
CA GLU A 86 4.19 -5.50 -4.17
C GLU A 86 4.68 -6.15 -2.88
N LEU A 87 3.85 -6.12 -1.87
CA LEU A 87 3.97 -6.93 -0.67
C LEU A 87 2.77 -7.87 -0.66
N PHE A 88 3.01 -9.17 -0.57
CA PHE A 88 1.96 -10.18 -0.57
C PHE A 88 1.71 -10.70 0.85
N ASP A 89 0.50 -11.22 1.06
CA ASP A 89 -0.02 -11.74 2.34
C ASP A 89 0.10 -10.71 3.46
N VAL A 90 -0.35 -9.49 3.12
CA VAL A 90 -0.09 -8.31 3.94
C VAL A 90 -0.86 -8.34 5.24
N GLN A 91 -0.15 -8.04 6.30
CA GLN A 91 -0.70 -7.82 7.64
C GLN A 91 -0.25 -6.46 8.16
N LEU A 92 -1.16 -5.76 8.84
CA LEU A 92 -0.82 -4.57 9.61
C LEU A 92 -0.37 -5.04 10.99
N VAL A 93 0.91 -4.84 11.31
CA VAL A 93 1.49 -5.31 12.58
C VAL A 93 1.52 -4.18 13.60
N TRP A 94 1.74 -2.95 13.15
CA TRP A 94 1.80 -1.80 14.04
C TRP A 94 1.31 -0.53 13.35
N ALA A 95 0.67 0.35 14.10
CA ALA A 95 0.22 1.66 13.64
C ALA A 95 0.29 2.68 14.78
N LYS A 96 0.85 3.85 14.50
CA LYS A 96 0.82 5.00 15.40
C LYS A 96 0.85 6.29 14.59
N ASP A 97 -0.10 7.18 14.87
CA ASP A 97 -0.24 8.47 14.20
C ASP A 97 -0.31 8.33 12.67
N SER A 98 0.66 8.91 11.96
CA SER A 98 0.77 8.88 10.50
C SER A 98 1.66 7.75 9.97
N LEU A 99 2.04 6.80 10.84
CA LEU A 99 3.04 5.78 10.56
C LEU A 99 2.48 4.37 10.80
N PHE A 100 2.76 3.46 9.87
CA PHE A 100 2.28 2.08 9.88
C PHE A 100 3.40 1.12 9.51
N LEU A 101 3.37 -0.08 10.07
CA LEU A 101 4.25 -1.18 9.72
C LEU A 101 3.42 -2.30 9.11
N LEU A 102 3.69 -2.58 7.84
CA LEU A 102 3.11 -3.70 7.11
C LEU A 102 4.14 -4.83 7.04
N SER A 103 3.74 -6.05 7.39
CA SER A 103 4.53 -7.27 7.15
C SER A 103 3.94 -8.06 5.98
N GLY A 104 4.77 -8.90 5.38
CA GLY A 104 4.39 -9.81 4.31
C GLY A 104 5.62 -10.37 3.61
N TYR A 105 5.48 -10.76 2.34
CA TYR A 105 6.61 -11.19 1.53
C TYR A 105 6.77 -10.42 0.22
N GLU A 106 8.02 -10.16 -0.14
CA GLU A 106 8.43 -9.76 -1.48
C GLU A 106 8.62 -11.03 -2.32
N ARG A 107 7.87 -11.15 -3.40
CA ARG A 107 8.05 -12.24 -4.36
C ARG A 107 8.99 -11.82 -5.47
N ARG A 108 9.98 -12.66 -5.75
CA ARG A 108 10.84 -12.55 -6.92
C ARG A 108 10.68 -13.76 -7.81
N ILE A 109 10.63 -13.54 -9.11
CA ILE A 109 10.64 -14.60 -10.11
C ILE A 109 12.10 -14.80 -10.53
N GLU A 110 12.60 -16.02 -10.36
CA GLU A 110 13.92 -16.47 -10.77
C GLU A 110 13.75 -17.49 -11.90
N GLY A 111 14.18 -17.14 -13.12
CA GLY A 111 14.02 -18.02 -14.28
C GLY A 111 12.58 -18.09 -14.80
N ILE A 112 12.22 -19.23 -15.41
CA ILE A 112 10.96 -19.37 -16.16
C ILE A 112 9.78 -19.66 -15.21
N ASP A 113 9.98 -20.41 -14.11
CA ASP A 113 8.88 -20.85 -13.23
C ASP A 113 9.22 -20.89 -11.73
N THR A 114 10.39 -20.42 -11.30
CA THR A 114 10.73 -20.42 -9.86
C THR A 114 10.37 -19.08 -9.25
N ALA A 115 9.57 -19.10 -8.20
CA ALA A 115 9.27 -17.91 -7.41
C ALA A 115 9.83 -18.09 -6.00
N VAL A 116 10.66 -17.13 -5.57
CA VAL A 116 11.21 -17.07 -4.21
C VAL A 116 10.49 -15.97 -3.45
N ASN A 117 9.94 -16.34 -2.29
CA ASN A 117 9.30 -15.40 -1.38
C ASN A 117 10.30 -15.03 -0.28
N PHE A 118 10.57 -13.75 -0.14
CA PHE A 118 11.43 -13.21 0.91
C PHE A 118 10.60 -12.48 1.94
N LEU A 119 10.87 -12.71 3.22
CA LEU A 119 10.31 -11.89 4.30
C LEU A 119 10.56 -10.40 4.01
N GLN A 120 9.54 -9.58 4.22
CA GLN A 120 9.61 -8.15 4.01
C GLN A 120 8.71 -7.41 4.98
N ALA A 121 9.16 -6.22 5.38
CA ALA A 121 8.38 -5.28 6.15
C ALA A 121 8.51 -3.89 5.54
N TRP A 122 7.38 -3.18 5.42
CA TRP A 122 7.32 -1.83 4.90
C TRP A 122 6.93 -0.88 6.02
N LEU A 123 7.81 0.07 6.31
CA LEU A 123 7.46 1.22 7.12
C LEU A 123 6.80 2.27 6.22
N VAL A 124 5.52 2.55 6.46
CA VAL A 124 4.67 3.44 5.66
C VAL A 124 4.38 4.70 6.43
N ARG A 125 4.62 5.88 5.85
CA ARG A 125 4.36 7.18 6.46
C ARG A 125 3.50 8.05 5.56
N PHE A 126 2.48 8.70 6.10
CA PHE A 126 1.82 9.80 5.38
C PHE A 126 2.74 11.04 5.31
N PRO A 127 2.78 11.75 4.18
CA PRO A 127 3.54 12.98 4.04
C PRO A 127 3.06 14.01 5.05
N THR A 128 4.01 14.67 5.69
CA THR A 128 3.72 15.74 6.65
C THR A 128 3.23 16.98 5.90
N PRO A 129 2.32 17.81 6.44
CA PRO A 129 1.77 18.97 5.73
C PRO A 129 2.81 19.91 5.10
N GLY A 130 3.98 20.07 5.74
CA GLY A 130 5.10 20.86 5.19
C GLY A 130 5.75 20.29 3.93
N GLU A 131 5.61 18.98 3.66
CA GLU A 131 6.10 18.32 2.44
C GLU A 131 5.10 18.45 1.27
N MET A 132 3.89 18.94 1.56
CA MET A 132 2.81 19.16 0.59
C MET A 132 2.67 20.64 0.19
N GLY A 133 3.60 21.51 0.62
CA GLY A 133 3.53 22.96 0.36
C GLY A 133 2.43 23.69 1.16
N ILE A 134 1.86 23.05 2.18
CA ILE A 134 0.83 23.60 3.06
C ILE A 134 1.56 24.16 4.30
N PRO A 135 1.28 25.40 4.75
CA PRO A 135 1.97 25.97 5.91
C PRO A 135 1.80 25.07 7.13
N ALA A 136 2.92 24.61 7.67
CA ALA A 136 2.97 23.72 8.81
C ALA A 136 2.44 24.45 10.06
N SER A 137 1.35 23.94 10.64
CA SER A 137 1.09 24.15 12.07
C SER A 137 2.17 23.37 12.84
N PRO A 138 2.70 23.88 13.97
CA PRO A 138 3.86 23.27 14.64
C PRO A 138 3.54 21.81 14.99
N ALA A 139 4.23 20.90 14.29
CA ALA A 139 4.06 19.47 14.43
C ALA A 139 4.70 18.99 15.74
N SER A 140 3.95 18.22 16.51
CA SER A 140 4.54 17.30 17.48
C SER A 140 5.49 16.36 16.72
N GLU A 141 6.77 16.32 17.08
CA GLU A 141 7.75 15.41 16.49
C GLU A 141 7.24 13.97 16.61
N ALA A 142 6.91 13.37 15.47
CA ALA A 142 6.57 11.96 15.40
C ALA A 142 7.85 11.15 15.65
N VAL A 143 7.92 10.52 16.82
CA VAL A 143 9.02 9.63 17.19
C VAL A 143 8.97 8.38 16.30
N ALA A 144 10.03 8.16 15.54
CA ALA A 144 10.19 6.94 14.74
C ALA A 144 10.13 5.69 15.66
N PRO A 145 9.59 4.56 15.17
CA PRO A 145 9.51 3.32 15.95
C PRO A 145 10.91 2.93 16.40
N THR A 146 11.02 2.54 17.65
CA THR A 146 12.32 2.13 18.21
C THR A 146 12.73 0.79 17.64
N ASP A 147 14.04 0.52 17.65
CA ASP A 147 14.59 -0.74 17.14
C ASP A 147 13.93 -1.96 17.83
N ALA A 148 13.59 -1.84 19.13
CA ALA A 148 12.86 -2.87 19.88
C ALA A 148 11.45 -3.16 19.31
N GLN A 149 10.71 -2.12 18.91
CA GLN A 149 9.37 -2.29 18.31
C GLN A 149 9.46 -2.94 16.93
N ILE A 150 10.54 -2.67 16.20
CA ILE A 150 10.81 -3.32 14.92
C ILE A 150 11.14 -4.79 15.14
N GLU A 151 12.00 -5.11 16.10
CA GLU A 151 12.38 -6.50 16.43
C GLU A 151 11.19 -7.35 16.93
N GLU A 152 10.31 -6.76 17.74
CA GLU A 152 9.08 -7.40 18.21
C GLU A 152 8.15 -7.74 17.05
N ALA A 153 7.90 -6.77 16.15
CA ALA A 153 7.07 -6.99 14.98
C ALA A 153 7.66 -8.03 14.00
N ILE A 154 9.00 -8.11 13.90
CA ILE A 154 9.67 -9.15 13.10
C ILE A 154 9.47 -10.53 13.73
N THR A 155 9.53 -10.62 15.06
CA THR A 155 9.32 -11.86 15.80
C THR A 155 7.89 -12.36 15.64
N GLU A 156 6.89 -11.49 15.75
CA GLU A 156 5.48 -11.84 15.55
C GLU A 156 5.18 -12.29 14.12
N ALA A 157 5.80 -11.67 13.11
CA ALA A 157 5.62 -12.05 11.71
C ALA A 157 6.35 -13.35 11.30
N SER A 158 7.18 -13.92 12.20
CA SER A 158 7.94 -15.15 11.95
C SER A 158 7.27 -16.42 12.51
N VAL A 159 6.04 -16.30 13.05
CA VAL A 159 5.21 -17.39 13.58
C VAL A 159 4.14 -17.77 12.55
#